data_AF-A0A2G9HG68-F1
#
_entry.id   AF-A0A2G9HG68-F1
#
_cell.length_a   1.000
_cell.length_b   1.000
_cell.length_c   1.000
_cell.angle_alpha   90.00
_cell.angle_beta   90.00
_cell.angle_gamma   90.00
#
_symmetry.space_group_name_H-M   'P 1'
#
loop_
_entity.id
_entity.type
_entity.pdbx_description
1 polymer ?
#
loop_
_entity_poly.entity_id
_entity_poly.type
_entity_poly.pdbx_seq_one_letter_code
_entity_poly.pdbx_strand_id
1 'polypeptide(L)'
;MVAQVAEPQPSVSQQLDLRASEPDPKSESPLDSAKTLICALNFLSRNLPLPQHVYDAVSSIYQDSAADGGDGATAEVGSDVEGEVSDRAPSPLRVDNSSLPSYDELMLDFEDAVLNQRSSCLPGSRLSDLKETRFRSRIQHRLTELEELPTSRGEDLQSRCLLELYGLKLAELQSKVRSEVSAEYWLRLQCANPDKQLFDWGMMRLRRPLYGIGDAFAMEADDPLKKKREAERLSRFEEEERNRIETRKRKFFADLLNAARELQLQVQAAQKRRKQRNDGVQAWHGRLRQRATRAEKLRFQALKADDQEAYMKMVEESKNERLTMLLGKTNDLLVRLGAAVQREKDAAHDSIEPLEGSDTDLAELSGSRTDTPAQSLPEEDEEIDDEPDDKVKTGDLLEGQRK
;
A
#
# COMPACT_ATOMS: atom_id res chain seq x y z
N MET A 1 -69.12 -23.22 -41.83
CA MET A 1 -68.21 -23.63 -42.90
C MET A 1 -66.79 -23.49 -42.38
N VAL A 2 -66.27 -24.57 -41.82
CA VAL A 2 -64.92 -24.67 -41.28
C VAL A 2 -64.31 -25.88 -41.98
N ALA A 3 -63.37 -25.63 -42.88
CA ALA A 3 -62.68 -26.68 -43.61
C ALA A 3 -61.56 -27.23 -42.71
N GLN A 4 -61.70 -28.50 -42.33
CA GLN A 4 -60.69 -29.30 -41.65
C GLN A 4 -59.56 -29.61 -42.64
N VAL A 5 -58.33 -29.25 -42.27
CA VAL A 5 -57.10 -29.72 -42.90
C VAL A 5 -56.60 -30.87 -42.04
N ALA A 6 -56.44 -32.03 -42.67
CA ALA A 6 -56.08 -33.30 -42.04
C ALA A 6 -54.57 -33.40 -41.79
N GLU A 7 -54.21 -33.76 -40.57
CA GLU A 7 -52.90 -34.31 -40.21
C GLU A 7 -52.86 -35.83 -40.51
N PRO A 8 -51.73 -36.38 -40.99
CA PRO A 8 -51.51 -37.82 -40.98
C PRO A 8 -50.70 -38.26 -39.74
N GLN A 9 -51.24 -39.24 -39.01
CA GLN A 9 -50.57 -39.96 -37.93
C GLN A 9 -49.57 -41.01 -38.47
N PRO A 10 -48.52 -41.36 -37.69
CA PRO A 10 -47.41 -42.20 -38.14
C PRO A 10 -47.69 -43.70 -37.98
N SER A 11 -47.25 -44.49 -38.95
CA SER A 11 -47.29 -45.96 -38.91
C SER A 11 -45.98 -46.55 -38.39
N VAL A 12 -46.17 -47.43 -37.40
CA VAL A 12 -45.24 -48.36 -36.76
C VAL A 12 -44.49 -49.22 -37.77
N SER A 13 -43.16 -49.25 -37.69
CA SER A 13 -42.30 -50.44 -37.90
C SER A 13 -40.83 -50.02 -37.89
N GLN A 14 -40.11 -50.32 -36.81
CA GLN A 14 -38.81 -51.01 -36.82
C GLN A 14 -38.21 -50.93 -35.41
N GLN A 15 -38.44 -52.01 -34.69
CA GLN A 15 -37.77 -52.39 -33.47
C GLN A 15 -36.47 -53.09 -33.89
N LEU A 16 -35.32 -52.50 -33.56
CA LEU A 16 -34.06 -53.21 -33.46
C LEU A 16 -33.34 -52.75 -32.20
N ASP A 17 -33.04 -53.76 -31.40
CA ASP A 17 -32.44 -53.77 -30.07
C ASP A 17 -31.20 -52.87 -29.91
N LEU A 18 -31.27 -51.95 -28.95
CA LEU A 18 -30.10 -51.53 -28.18
C LEU A 18 -30.49 -51.52 -26.70
N ARG A 19 -30.24 -52.67 -26.08
CA ARG A 19 -30.35 -52.92 -24.65
C ARG A 19 -29.26 -52.10 -23.94
N ALA A 20 -29.60 -50.88 -23.50
CA ALA A 20 -28.74 -50.11 -22.62
C ALA A 20 -28.77 -50.74 -21.22
N SER A 21 -27.63 -51.26 -20.79
CA SER A 21 -27.37 -51.73 -19.43
C SER A 21 -27.45 -50.58 -18.44
N GLU A 22 -28.16 -50.80 -17.33
CA GLU A 22 -28.11 -49.94 -16.14
C GLU A 22 -26.65 -49.86 -15.61
N PRO A 23 -26.21 -48.72 -15.03
CA PRO A 23 -24.85 -48.56 -14.54
C PRO A 23 -24.68 -49.12 -13.12
N ASP A 24 -23.76 -50.05 -12.94
CA ASP A 24 -23.26 -50.50 -11.64
C ASP A 24 -22.43 -49.38 -10.95
N PRO A 25 -22.59 -49.17 -9.63
CA PRO A 25 -21.80 -48.20 -8.88
C PRO A 25 -20.56 -48.89 -8.31
N LYS A 26 -19.36 -48.60 -8.85
CA LYS A 26 -18.07 -48.51 -8.12
C LYS A 26 -16.88 -48.50 -9.09
N SER A 27 -15.92 -47.62 -8.77
CA SER A 27 -14.65 -47.30 -9.44
C SER A 27 -14.77 -46.51 -10.74
N GLU A 28 -14.65 -45.18 -10.65
CA GLU A 28 -14.18 -44.39 -11.79
C GLU A 28 -12.86 -44.99 -12.26
N SER A 29 -12.74 -45.27 -13.56
CA SER A 29 -11.51 -45.86 -14.07
C SER A 29 -10.35 -44.86 -13.89
N PRO A 30 -9.13 -45.30 -13.53
CA PRO A 30 -7.97 -44.40 -13.38
C PRO A 30 -7.64 -43.64 -14.68
N LEU A 31 -8.17 -44.09 -15.81
CA LEU A 31 -8.07 -43.41 -17.09
C LEU A 31 -9.03 -42.22 -17.18
N ASP A 32 -10.23 -42.31 -16.61
CA ASP A 32 -11.18 -41.21 -16.63
C ASP A 32 -10.77 -40.11 -15.64
N SER A 33 -10.19 -40.48 -14.49
CA SER A 33 -9.55 -39.52 -13.58
C SER A 33 -8.33 -38.83 -14.21
N ALA A 34 -7.50 -39.57 -14.96
CA ALA A 34 -6.40 -38.96 -15.71
C ALA A 34 -6.92 -37.99 -16.80
N LYS A 35 -7.98 -38.34 -17.54
CA LYS A 35 -8.59 -37.44 -18.54
C LYS A 35 -9.14 -36.18 -17.88
N THR A 36 -9.84 -36.27 -16.75
CA THR A 36 -10.38 -35.10 -16.05
C THR A 36 -9.28 -34.20 -15.52
N LEU A 37 -8.20 -34.76 -14.97
CA LEU A 37 -7.02 -34.01 -14.55
C LEU A 37 -6.30 -33.33 -15.73
N ILE A 38 -6.12 -34.03 -16.85
CA ILE A 38 -5.54 -33.44 -18.07
C ILE A 38 -6.45 -32.33 -18.63
N CYS A 39 -7.77 -32.52 -18.62
CA CYS A 39 -8.73 -31.49 -19.00
C CYS A 39 -8.63 -30.27 -18.08
N ALA A 40 -8.57 -30.46 -16.76
CA ALA A 40 -8.40 -29.38 -15.80
C ALA A 40 -7.09 -28.61 -16.02
N LEU A 41 -5.99 -29.34 -16.23
CA LEU A 41 -4.69 -28.75 -16.54
C LEU A 41 -4.71 -27.94 -17.85
N ASN A 42 -5.44 -28.39 -18.87
CA ASN A 42 -5.62 -27.65 -20.12
C ASN A 42 -6.39 -26.33 -19.93
N PHE A 43 -7.35 -26.26 -19.01
CA PHE A 43 -8.03 -25.00 -18.68
C PHE A 43 -7.12 -24.06 -17.89
N LEU A 44 -6.42 -24.59 -16.88
CA LEU A 44 -5.52 -23.80 -16.04
C LEU A 44 -4.33 -23.23 -16.82
N SER A 45 -3.70 -24.03 -17.68
CA SER A 45 -2.58 -23.57 -18.54
C SER A 45 -2.97 -22.47 -19.52
N ARG A 46 -4.27 -22.33 -19.84
CA ARG A 46 -4.81 -21.29 -20.72
C ARG A 46 -5.52 -20.16 -19.96
N ASN A 47 -5.38 -20.11 -18.63
CA ASN A 47 -6.03 -19.13 -17.76
C ASN A 47 -7.57 -19.09 -17.88
N LEU A 48 -8.20 -20.23 -18.17
CA LEU A 48 -9.65 -20.34 -18.32
C LEU A 48 -10.30 -20.82 -17.01
N PRO A 49 -11.54 -20.38 -16.69
CA PRO A 49 -12.25 -20.89 -15.52
C PRO A 49 -12.56 -22.37 -15.70
N LEU A 50 -12.35 -23.15 -14.65
CA LEU A 50 -12.71 -24.56 -14.61
C LEU A 50 -14.24 -24.70 -14.63
N PRO A 51 -14.81 -25.49 -15.54
CA PRO A 51 -16.22 -25.86 -15.45
C PRO A 51 -16.50 -26.59 -14.13
N GLN A 52 -17.67 -26.32 -13.53
CA GLN A 52 -18.03 -26.86 -12.21
C GLN A 52 -17.89 -28.38 -12.13
N HIS A 53 -18.38 -29.10 -13.14
CA HIS A 53 -18.27 -30.57 -13.22
C HIS A 53 -16.81 -31.08 -13.25
N VAL A 54 -15.88 -30.32 -13.83
CA VAL A 54 -14.44 -30.67 -13.84
C VAL A 54 -13.83 -30.38 -12.47
N TYR A 55 -14.20 -29.26 -11.85
CA TYR A 55 -13.74 -28.91 -10.51
C TYR A 55 -14.20 -29.94 -9.46
N ASP A 56 -15.47 -30.35 -9.52
CA ASP A 56 -16.05 -31.33 -8.60
C ASP A 56 -15.41 -32.71 -8.80
N ALA A 57 -15.18 -33.14 -10.05
CA ALA A 57 -14.49 -34.39 -10.36
C ALA A 57 -13.04 -34.40 -9.86
N VAL A 58 -12.28 -33.33 -10.08
CA VAL A 58 -10.90 -33.20 -9.55
C VAL A 58 -10.89 -33.17 -8.02
N SER A 59 -11.89 -32.55 -7.40
CA SER A 59 -12.04 -32.52 -5.94
C SER A 59 -12.37 -33.90 -5.37
N SER A 60 -13.19 -34.70 -6.06
CA SER A 60 -13.46 -36.10 -5.70
C SER A 60 -12.19 -36.93 -5.79
N ILE A 61 -11.47 -36.86 -6.91
CA ILE A 61 -10.21 -37.61 -7.11
C ILE A 61 -9.18 -37.27 -6.02
N TYR A 62 -9.09 -35.99 -5.62
CA TYR A 62 -8.20 -35.56 -4.53
C TYR A 62 -8.63 -36.13 -3.17
N GLN A 63 -9.93 -36.10 -2.84
CA GLN A 63 -10.47 -36.64 -1.59
C GLN A 63 -10.36 -38.17 -1.53
N ASP A 64 -10.58 -38.86 -2.65
CA ASP A 64 -10.45 -40.31 -2.78
C ASP A 64 -8.99 -40.75 -2.62
N SER A 65 -8.03 -39.96 -3.11
CA SER A 65 -6.59 -40.21 -2.91
C SER A 65 -6.12 -39.99 -1.47
N ALA A 66 -6.81 -39.15 -0.69
CA ALA A 66 -6.50 -38.89 0.72
C ALA A 66 -7.11 -39.95 1.66
N ALA A 67 -8.18 -40.62 1.25
CA ALA A 67 -8.83 -41.68 2.03
C ALA A 67 -8.13 -43.04 1.96
N ASP A 68 -7.36 -43.31 0.89
CA ASP A 68 -6.65 -44.58 0.67
C ASP A 68 -5.25 -44.65 1.33
N GLY A 69 -4.85 -43.60 2.07
CA GLY A 69 -3.54 -43.47 2.72
C GLY A 69 -3.51 -43.82 4.22
N GLY A 70 -4.52 -44.51 4.75
CA GLY A 70 -4.67 -44.78 6.18
C GLY A 70 -4.45 -46.24 6.58
N ASP A 71 -3.21 -46.73 6.56
CA ASP A 71 -2.81 -47.81 7.48
C ASP A 71 -1.31 -47.78 7.83
N GLY A 72 -1.02 -47.71 9.14
CA GLY A 72 0.20 -48.23 9.77
C GLY A 72 1.47 -47.36 9.84
N ALA A 73 1.55 -46.43 10.82
CA ALA A 73 2.78 -46.23 11.63
C ALA A 73 2.51 -45.31 12.83
N THR A 74 2.13 -45.91 13.96
CA THR A 74 2.22 -45.33 15.29
C THR A 74 3.69 -45.26 15.75
N ALA A 75 4.19 -44.07 16.06
CA ALA A 75 5.30 -43.87 16.99
C ALA A 75 5.18 -42.50 17.67
N GLU A 76 5.08 -42.56 18.99
CA GLU A 76 4.82 -41.47 19.93
C GLU A 76 6.03 -40.55 20.17
N VAL A 77 5.75 -39.26 20.39
CA VAL A 77 6.27 -38.37 21.47
C VAL A 77 5.29 -37.18 21.44
N GLY A 78 4.54 -36.76 22.46
CA GLY A 78 4.75 -36.69 23.91
C GLY A 78 4.35 -35.27 24.30
N SER A 79 3.18 -35.08 24.90
CA SER A 79 2.83 -33.81 25.55
C SER A 79 2.01 -34.10 26.79
N ASP A 80 2.64 -33.83 27.92
CA ASP A 80 2.06 -33.84 29.25
C ASP A 80 0.80 -32.97 29.32
N VAL A 81 -0.20 -33.53 29.99
CA VAL A 81 -1.46 -32.91 30.38
C VAL A 81 -1.42 -32.75 31.89
N GLU A 82 -1.45 -31.51 32.37
CA GLU A 82 -2.19 -31.09 33.57
C GLU A 82 -2.82 -29.74 33.23
N GLY A 83 -4.15 -29.63 33.21
CA GLY A 83 -4.94 -29.12 34.34
C GLY A 83 -5.12 -27.60 34.16
N GLU A 84 -6.29 -26.97 34.12
CA GLU A 84 -7.54 -27.21 34.81
C GLU A 84 -8.61 -26.22 34.28
N VAL A 85 -9.87 -26.70 34.20
CA VAL A 85 -11.08 -26.03 34.74
C VAL A 85 -11.65 -24.80 34.00
N SER A 86 -12.70 -25.02 33.18
CA SER A 86 -14.12 -24.83 33.59
C SER A 86 -15.00 -24.44 32.39
N ASP A 87 -15.69 -25.43 31.83
CA ASP A 87 -16.91 -25.17 31.06
C ASP A 87 -18.00 -24.71 32.03
N ARG A 88 -18.26 -23.41 32.07
CA ARG A 88 -19.43 -22.86 32.74
C ARG A 88 -20.43 -22.36 31.71
N ALA A 89 -21.47 -23.15 31.53
CA ALA A 89 -22.71 -22.75 30.88
C ALA A 89 -23.14 -21.33 31.31
N PRO A 90 -23.72 -20.51 30.41
CA PRO A 90 -24.28 -19.24 30.81
C PRO A 90 -25.50 -19.52 31.69
N SER A 91 -25.29 -19.49 33.01
CA SER A 91 -26.40 -19.44 33.96
C SER A 91 -27.15 -18.11 33.75
N PRO A 92 -28.48 -18.08 33.92
CA PRO A 92 -29.27 -16.87 33.70
C PRO A 92 -28.78 -15.81 34.67
N LEU A 93 -28.37 -14.65 34.14
CA LEU A 93 -28.11 -13.49 34.96
C LEU A 93 -29.37 -13.22 35.79
N ARG A 94 -29.15 -13.18 37.10
CA ARG A 94 -30.16 -12.78 38.08
C ARG A 94 -30.71 -11.43 37.65
N VAL A 95 -32.02 -11.37 37.48
CA VAL A 95 -32.77 -10.14 37.34
C VAL A 95 -32.68 -9.42 38.68
N ASP A 96 -31.69 -8.55 38.83
CA ASP A 96 -31.82 -7.43 39.73
C ASP A 96 -32.76 -6.43 39.04
N ASN A 97 -33.96 -6.30 39.60
CA ASN A 97 -34.97 -5.35 39.17
C ASN A 97 -34.44 -3.92 39.33
N SER A 98 -33.95 -3.31 38.25
CA SER A 98 -34.11 -1.87 38.04
C SER A 98 -33.94 -1.51 36.56
N SER A 99 -35.07 -1.13 35.96
CA SER A 99 -35.27 -0.60 34.61
C SER A 99 -35.17 -1.61 33.46
N LEU A 100 -36.32 -1.89 32.81
CA LEU A 100 -36.31 -2.46 31.47
C LEU A 100 -35.44 -1.56 30.57
N PRO A 101 -34.57 -2.13 29.71
CA PRO A 101 -33.87 -1.35 28.69
C PRO A 101 -34.92 -0.59 27.88
N SER A 102 -34.73 0.72 27.77
CA SER A 102 -35.61 1.54 26.94
C SER A 102 -35.60 0.99 25.51
N TYR A 103 -36.70 1.10 24.77
CA TYR A 103 -36.73 0.77 23.34
C TYR A 103 -35.57 1.42 22.60
N ASP A 104 -35.22 2.65 22.98
CA ASP A 104 -34.08 3.38 22.44
C ASP A 104 -32.73 2.71 22.73
N GLU A 105 -32.57 2.09 23.90
CA GLU A 105 -31.33 1.38 24.27
C GLU A 105 -31.19 0.06 23.51
N LEU A 106 -32.29 -0.67 23.31
CA LEU A 106 -32.32 -1.86 22.45
C LEU A 106 -32.09 -1.52 20.97
N MET A 107 -32.60 -0.38 20.52
CA MET A 107 -32.36 0.11 19.15
C MET A 107 -30.91 0.54 18.96
N LEU A 108 -30.28 1.17 19.96
CA LEU A 108 -28.87 1.51 19.95
C LEU A 108 -27.98 0.26 19.96
N ASP A 109 -28.26 -0.72 20.81
CA ASP A 109 -27.53 -2.00 20.84
C ASP A 109 -27.69 -2.77 19.53
N PHE A 110 -28.87 -2.72 18.90
CA PHE A 110 -29.12 -3.30 17.59
C PHE A 110 -28.35 -2.55 16.48
N GLU A 111 -28.35 -1.21 16.50
CA GLU A 111 -27.58 -0.40 15.56
C GLU A 111 -26.08 -0.68 15.69
N ASP A 112 -25.55 -0.76 16.91
CA ASP A 112 -24.16 -1.11 17.18
C ASP A 112 -23.82 -2.54 16.73
N ALA A 113 -24.71 -3.51 16.98
CA ALA A 113 -24.54 -4.88 16.48
C ALA A 113 -24.53 -4.93 14.93
N VAL A 114 -25.41 -4.17 14.28
CA VAL A 114 -25.46 -4.07 12.81
C VAL A 114 -24.22 -3.35 12.25
N LEU A 115 -23.73 -2.30 12.91
CA LEU A 115 -22.50 -1.61 12.54
C LEU A 115 -21.27 -2.53 12.69
N ASN A 116 -21.20 -3.31 13.77
CA ASN A 116 -20.15 -4.30 14.01
C ASN A 116 -20.21 -5.48 13.01
N GLN A 117 -21.40 -5.88 12.56
CA GLN A 117 -21.55 -6.88 11.50
C GLN A 117 -21.20 -6.32 10.11
N ARG A 118 -21.49 -5.04 9.85
CA ARG A 118 -21.16 -4.36 8.59
C ARG A 118 -19.68 -4.00 8.47
N SER A 119 -18.96 -3.86 9.58
CA SER A 119 -17.51 -3.65 9.55
C SER A 119 -16.74 -4.95 9.23
N SER A 120 -17.30 -6.12 9.55
CA SER A 120 -16.74 -7.43 9.20
C SER A 120 -17.11 -7.94 7.80
N CYS A 121 -18.20 -7.42 7.20
CA CYS A 121 -18.65 -7.79 5.86
C CYS A 121 -18.43 -6.65 4.85
N LEU A 122 -17.75 -6.93 3.73
CA LEU A 122 -17.69 -5.96 2.63
C LEU A 122 -19.11 -5.69 2.09
N PRO A 123 -19.51 -4.42 1.87
CA PRO A 123 -20.82 -4.11 1.31
C PRO A 123 -20.96 -4.69 -0.10
N GLY A 124 -22.16 -5.20 -0.43
CA GLY A 124 -22.42 -5.89 -1.71
C GLY A 124 -22.14 -5.03 -2.95
N SER A 125 -22.26 -3.71 -2.83
CA SER A 125 -21.84 -2.76 -3.89
C SER A 125 -20.34 -2.86 -4.16
N ARG A 126 -19.50 -2.82 -3.11
CA ARG A 126 -18.04 -2.99 -3.26
C ARG A 126 -17.67 -4.36 -3.81
N LEU A 127 -18.36 -5.42 -3.41
CA LEU A 127 -18.13 -6.75 -4.00
C LEU A 127 -18.47 -6.79 -5.49
N SER A 128 -19.54 -6.09 -5.89
CA SER A 128 -19.94 -5.95 -7.30
C SER A 128 -18.91 -5.13 -8.07
N ASP A 129 -18.42 -4.02 -7.52
CA ASP A 129 -17.36 -3.20 -8.12
C ASP A 129 -16.05 -3.97 -8.29
N LEU A 130 -15.65 -4.75 -7.28
CA LEU A 130 -14.48 -5.64 -7.35
C LEU A 130 -14.66 -6.73 -8.42
N LYS A 131 -15.87 -7.26 -8.57
CA LYS A 131 -16.18 -8.23 -9.63
C LYS A 131 -16.11 -7.59 -11.02
N GLU A 132 -16.68 -6.40 -11.19
CA GLU A 132 -16.63 -5.66 -12.44
C GLU A 132 -15.20 -5.27 -12.84
N THR A 133 -14.42 -4.74 -11.89
CA THR A 133 -13.01 -4.40 -12.14
C THR A 133 -12.22 -5.63 -12.55
N ARG A 134 -12.41 -6.77 -11.88
CA ARG A 134 -11.77 -8.04 -12.27
C ARG A 134 -12.14 -8.46 -13.70
N PHE A 135 -13.41 -8.32 -14.10
CA PHE A 135 -13.84 -8.62 -15.46
C PHE A 135 -13.23 -7.65 -16.48
N ARG A 136 -13.23 -6.34 -16.19
CA ARG A 136 -12.60 -5.32 -17.04
C ARG A 136 -11.11 -5.61 -17.25
N SER A 137 -10.37 -5.89 -16.18
CA SER A 137 -8.95 -6.25 -16.26
C SER A 137 -8.71 -7.51 -17.09
N ARG A 138 -9.57 -8.54 -16.95
CA ARG A 138 -9.46 -9.76 -17.74
C ARG A 138 -9.73 -9.52 -19.23
N ILE A 139 -10.72 -8.69 -19.55
CA ILE A 139 -11.02 -8.31 -20.93
C ILE A 139 -9.86 -7.51 -21.53
N GLN A 140 -9.30 -6.56 -20.78
CA GLN A 140 -8.13 -5.77 -21.20
C GLN A 140 -6.92 -6.66 -21.47
N HIS A 141 -6.61 -7.59 -20.56
CA HIS A 141 -5.53 -8.57 -20.74
C HIS A 141 -5.71 -9.42 -22.00
N ARG A 142 -6.94 -9.88 -22.27
CA ARG A 142 -7.22 -10.66 -23.49
C ARG A 142 -7.10 -9.80 -24.75
N LEU A 143 -7.46 -8.53 -24.68
CA LEU A 143 -7.34 -7.59 -25.80
C LEU A 143 -5.87 -7.35 -26.14
N THR A 144 -5.01 -7.12 -25.15
CA THR A 144 -3.56 -6.96 -25.36
C THR A 144 -2.94 -8.24 -25.95
N GLU A 145 -3.29 -9.42 -25.43
CA GLU A 145 -2.86 -10.70 -26.01
C GLU A 145 -3.23 -10.82 -27.49
N LEU A 146 -4.45 -10.44 -27.88
CA LEU A 146 -4.92 -10.56 -29.26
C LEU A 146 -4.27 -9.54 -30.20
N GLU A 147 -3.87 -8.37 -29.70
CA GLU A 147 -3.19 -7.33 -30.48
C GLU A 147 -1.69 -7.62 -30.70
N GLU A 148 -1.05 -8.33 -29.77
CA GLU A 148 0.36 -8.69 -29.83
C GLU A 148 0.65 -9.93 -30.70
N LEU A 149 -0.37 -10.62 -31.21
CA LEU A 149 -0.18 -11.83 -32.01
C LEU A 149 0.41 -11.51 -33.40
N PRO A 150 1.46 -12.23 -33.84
CA PRO A 150 2.06 -12.03 -35.16
C PRO A 150 1.09 -12.41 -36.27
N THR A 151 1.05 -11.59 -37.32
CA THR A 151 0.16 -11.73 -38.49
C THR A 151 0.52 -12.92 -39.39
N SER A 152 1.60 -13.65 -39.12
CA SER A 152 2.13 -14.76 -39.93
C SER A 152 1.52 -16.13 -39.63
N ARG A 153 0.48 -16.20 -38.80
CA ARG A 153 -0.20 -17.47 -38.42
C ARG A 153 -1.29 -17.82 -39.43
N GLY A 154 -1.56 -19.12 -39.62
CA GLY A 154 -2.52 -19.63 -40.63
C GLY A 154 -3.89 -18.94 -40.61
N GLU A 155 -4.49 -18.81 -41.80
CA GLU A 155 -5.68 -17.97 -42.08
C GLU A 155 -6.89 -18.26 -41.17
N ASP A 156 -7.16 -19.53 -40.85
CA ASP A 156 -8.28 -19.95 -40.00
C ASP A 156 -8.12 -19.50 -38.54
N LEU A 157 -6.90 -19.49 -38.02
CA LEU A 157 -6.64 -19.08 -36.64
C LEU A 157 -6.65 -17.55 -36.54
N GLN A 158 -6.11 -16.88 -37.56
CA GLN A 158 -6.15 -15.43 -37.69
C GLN A 158 -7.60 -14.90 -37.76
N SER A 159 -8.47 -15.53 -38.57
CA SER A 159 -9.87 -15.12 -38.66
C SER A 159 -10.62 -15.26 -37.33
N ARG A 160 -10.40 -16.35 -36.58
CA ARG A 160 -10.98 -16.55 -35.24
C ARG A 160 -10.49 -15.50 -34.23
N CYS A 161 -9.20 -15.20 -34.21
CA CYS A 161 -8.65 -14.15 -33.34
C CYS A 161 -9.20 -12.76 -33.67
N LEU A 162 -9.38 -12.44 -34.96
CA LEU A 162 -9.97 -11.17 -35.39
C LEU A 162 -11.44 -11.06 -34.98
N LEU A 163 -12.22 -12.14 -35.10
CA LEU A 163 -13.60 -12.17 -34.63
C LEU A 163 -13.70 -11.95 -33.11
N GLU A 164 -12.81 -12.58 -32.33
CA GLU A 164 -12.74 -12.36 -30.89
C GLU A 164 -12.37 -10.91 -30.56
N LEU A 165 -11.35 -10.36 -31.23
CA LEU A 165 -10.89 -8.98 -31.03
C LEU A 165 -12.01 -7.97 -31.30
N TYR A 166 -12.68 -8.07 -32.45
CA TYR A 166 -13.79 -7.18 -32.77
C TYR A 166 -15.00 -7.41 -31.87
N GLY A 167 -15.26 -8.65 -31.45
CA GLY A 167 -16.30 -8.97 -30.47
C GLY A 167 -16.08 -8.26 -29.13
N LEU A 168 -14.84 -8.28 -28.61
CA LEU A 168 -14.48 -7.59 -27.36
C LEU A 168 -14.52 -6.07 -27.52
N LYS A 169 -14.03 -5.51 -28.64
CA LYS A 169 -14.07 -4.06 -28.90
C LYS A 169 -15.50 -3.51 -29.03
N LEU A 170 -16.44 -4.32 -29.53
CA LEU A 170 -17.84 -3.92 -29.70
C LEU A 170 -18.74 -4.25 -28.50
N ALA A 171 -18.21 -4.88 -27.45
CA ALA A 171 -18.99 -5.33 -26.30
C ALA A 171 -19.71 -4.18 -25.58
N GLU A 172 -19.07 -3.01 -25.43
CA GLU A 172 -19.68 -1.84 -24.80
C GLU A 172 -20.84 -1.28 -25.64
N LEU A 173 -20.67 -1.23 -26.96
CA LEU A 173 -21.73 -0.80 -27.88
C LEU A 173 -22.92 -1.75 -27.80
N GLN A 174 -22.65 -3.06 -27.82
CA GLN A 174 -23.68 -4.08 -27.67
C GLN A 174 -24.44 -3.93 -26.34
N SER A 175 -23.74 -3.66 -25.23
CA SER A 175 -24.35 -3.44 -23.92
C SER A 175 -25.27 -2.21 -23.91
N LYS A 176 -24.83 -1.10 -24.53
CA LYS A 176 -25.63 0.13 -24.63
C LYS A 176 -26.92 -0.11 -25.42
N VAL A 177 -26.81 -0.69 -26.61
CA VAL A 177 -27.98 -1.01 -27.46
C VAL A 177 -28.95 -1.93 -26.72
N ARG A 178 -28.45 -2.98 -26.04
CA ARG A 178 -29.29 -3.88 -25.25
C ARG A 178 -29.98 -3.15 -24.10
N SER A 179 -29.30 -2.22 -23.42
CA SER A 179 -29.88 -1.45 -22.34
C SER A 179 -31.01 -0.54 -22.84
N GLU A 180 -30.83 0.16 -23.96
CA GLU A 180 -31.85 1.01 -24.57
C GLU A 180 -33.06 0.20 -25.03
N VAL A 181 -32.84 -0.88 -25.78
CA VAL A 181 -33.91 -1.78 -26.22
C VAL A 181 -34.66 -2.37 -25.03
N SER A 182 -33.95 -2.75 -23.96
CA SER A 182 -34.59 -3.26 -22.75
C SER A 182 -35.40 -2.17 -22.06
N ALA A 183 -34.90 -0.94 -21.96
CA ALA A 183 -35.61 0.17 -21.33
C ALA A 183 -36.90 0.51 -22.11
N GLU A 184 -36.82 0.57 -23.43
CA GLU A 184 -37.99 0.76 -24.31
C GLU A 184 -38.99 -0.39 -24.20
N TYR A 185 -38.50 -1.64 -24.16
CA TYR A 185 -39.34 -2.81 -23.97
C TYR A 185 -40.04 -2.80 -22.60
N TRP A 186 -39.30 -2.47 -21.54
CA TRP A 186 -39.84 -2.33 -20.19
C TRP A 186 -40.87 -1.22 -20.13
N LEU A 187 -40.59 -0.05 -20.72
CA LEU A 187 -41.52 1.06 -20.81
C LEU A 187 -42.80 0.64 -21.55
N ARG A 188 -42.67 -0.02 -22.70
CA ARG A 188 -43.80 -0.54 -23.47
C ARG A 188 -44.63 -1.53 -22.65
N LEU A 189 -44.00 -2.43 -21.92
CA LEU A 189 -44.70 -3.41 -21.08
C LEU A 189 -45.46 -2.73 -19.93
N GLN A 190 -44.86 -1.72 -19.32
CA GLN A 190 -45.45 -0.93 -18.24
C GLN A 190 -46.59 -0.04 -18.74
N CYS A 191 -46.43 0.59 -19.91
CA CYS A 191 -47.43 1.47 -20.51
C CYS A 191 -48.55 0.71 -21.25
N ALA A 192 -48.37 -0.55 -21.63
CA ALA A 192 -49.37 -1.33 -22.38
C ALA A 192 -50.56 -1.79 -21.53
N ASN A 193 -50.40 -1.92 -20.21
CA ASN A 193 -51.48 -2.28 -19.29
C ASN A 193 -51.46 -1.37 -18.05
N PRO A 194 -51.88 -0.10 -18.17
CA PRO A 194 -51.83 0.84 -17.05
C PRO A 194 -52.71 0.41 -15.87
N ASP A 195 -53.77 -0.37 -16.13
CA ASP A 195 -54.74 -0.78 -15.11
C ASP A 195 -54.24 -1.90 -14.18
N LYS A 196 -53.19 -2.63 -14.59
CA LYS A 196 -52.66 -3.79 -13.84
C LYS A 196 -51.44 -3.45 -12.99
N GLN A 197 -50.90 -2.23 -13.14
CA GLN A 197 -49.70 -1.80 -12.46
C GLN A 197 -50.06 -0.75 -11.42
N LEU A 198 -49.77 -1.04 -10.15
CA LEU A 198 -49.79 -0.04 -9.08
C LEU A 198 -48.64 0.92 -9.38
N PHE A 199 -48.92 1.95 -10.18
CA PHE A 199 -48.00 3.07 -10.31
C PHE A 199 -47.88 3.70 -8.94
N ASP A 200 -46.68 3.69 -8.38
CA ASP A 200 -46.38 4.58 -7.28
C ASP A 200 -46.31 5.98 -7.90
N TRP A 201 -47.45 6.66 -7.94
CA TRP A 201 -47.58 7.99 -8.53
C TRP A 201 -46.59 8.98 -7.90
N GLY A 202 -46.00 8.66 -6.73
CA GLY A 202 -44.88 9.38 -6.13
C GLY A 202 -43.60 9.42 -6.98
N MET A 203 -43.32 8.40 -7.81
CA MET A 203 -42.12 8.32 -8.65
C MET A 203 -42.28 8.99 -10.03
N MET A 204 -43.51 9.10 -10.56
CA MET A 204 -43.80 9.85 -11.79
C MET A 204 -44.27 11.29 -11.55
N ARG A 205 -44.57 11.65 -10.30
CA ARG A 205 -44.73 13.05 -9.92
C ARG A 205 -43.36 13.72 -9.94
N LEU A 206 -43.01 14.29 -11.09
CA LEU A 206 -42.19 15.50 -11.12
C LEU A 206 -42.67 16.36 -9.95
N ARG A 207 -41.77 16.73 -9.03
CA ARG A 207 -42.09 17.60 -7.88
C ARG A 207 -42.82 18.85 -8.41
N ARG A 208 -44.14 18.83 -8.42
CA ARG A 208 -44.96 20.02 -8.63
C ARG A 208 -44.99 20.73 -7.28
N PRO A 209 -44.50 21.97 -7.17
CA PRO A 209 -44.83 22.79 -6.02
C PRO A 209 -46.36 22.92 -5.95
N LEU A 210 -46.91 22.82 -4.73
CA LEU A 210 -48.32 23.11 -4.49
C LEU A 210 -48.60 24.56 -4.89
N TYR A 211 -49.68 24.76 -5.63
CA TYR A 211 -50.26 25.99 -6.20
C TYR A 211 -49.95 26.29 -7.66
N GLY A 212 -51.00 26.12 -8.48
CA GLY A 212 -51.08 26.54 -9.87
C GLY A 212 -51.68 25.44 -10.73
N ILE A 213 -52.98 25.56 -11.05
CA ILE A 213 -53.59 24.89 -12.20
C ILE A 213 -52.88 25.47 -13.43
N GLY A 214 -51.76 24.85 -13.79
CA GLY A 214 -50.97 25.16 -14.97
C GLY A 214 -51.17 24.04 -15.97
N ASP A 215 -51.86 24.38 -17.05
CA ASP A 215 -52.07 23.60 -18.26
C ASP A 215 -50.75 22.95 -18.72
N ALA A 216 -50.82 21.67 -19.11
CA ALA A 216 -49.65 20.86 -19.49
C ALA A 216 -48.93 21.36 -20.76
N PHE A 217 -49.50 22.35 -21.45
CA PHE A 217 -49.00 22.93 -22.68
C PHE A 217 -48.44 24.36 -22.54
N ALA A 218 -48.57 25.00 -21.37
CA ALA A 218 -48.03 26.35 -21.12
C ALA A 218 -46.55 26.34 -20.72
N MET A 219 -45.72 25.53 -21.39
CA MET A 219 -44.34 25.28 -20.97
C MET A 219 -43.39 26.46 -21.26
N GLU A 220 -43.70 27.32 -22.24
CA GLU A 220 -42.72 28.28 -22.79
C GLU A 220 -42.56 29.59 -21.99
N ALA A 221 -43.57 30.05 -21.26
CA ALA A 221 -43.47 31.32 -20.51
C ALA A 221 -42.77 31.15 -19.13
N ASP A 222 -42.86 29.96 -18.55
CA ASP A 222 -42.30 29.61 -17.25
C ASP A 222 -40.84 29.10 -17.33
N ASP A 223 -40.42 28.69 -18.53
CA ASP A 223 -39.10 28.16 -18.85
C ASP A 223 -37.95 29.17 -18.67
N PRO A 224 -38.02 30.43 -19.16
CA PRO A 224 -36.88 31.35 -19.05
C PRO A 224 -36.57 31.76 -17.60
N LEU A 225 -37.57 31.90 -16.73
CA LEU A 225 -37.36 32.25 -15.31
C LEU A 225 -36.88 31.06 -14.48
N LYS A 226 -37.27 29.83 -14.83
CA LYS A 226 -36.75 28.60 -14.21
C LYS A 226 -35.30 28.35 -14.67
N LYS A 227 -35.05 28.41 -15.98
CA LYS A 227 -33.71 28.36 -16.58
C LYS A 227 -32.77 29.43 -16.03
N LYS A 228 -33.24 30.68 -15.85
CA LYS A 228 -32.44 31.74 -15.20
C LYS A 228 -32.07 31.40 -13.75
N ARG A 229 -33.02 30.87 -12.96
CA ARG A 229 -32.75 30.43 -11.59
C ARG A 229 -31.81 29.23 -11.52
N GLU A 230 -31.95 28.28 -12.44
CA GLU A 230 -31.06 27.12 -12.53
C GLU A 230 -29.66 27.51 -12.97
N ALA A 231 -29.53 28.40 -13.97
CA ALA A 231 -28.25 28.98 -14.37
C ALA A 231 -27.60 29.78 -13.22
N GLU A 232 -28.37 30.54 -12.45
CA GLU A 232 -27.86 31.24 -11.27
C GLU A 232 -27.38 30.26 -10.18
N ARG A 233 -28.11 29.16 -9.94
CA ARG A 233 -27.66 28.12 -9.01
C ARG A 233 -26.37 27.45 -9.48
N LEU A 234 -26.29 27.09 -10.77
CA LEU A 234 -25.07 26.51 -11.34
C LEU A 234 -23.90 27.50 -11.27
N SER A 235 -24.12 28.78 -11.56
CA SER A 235 -23.10 29.84 -11.41
C SER A 235 -22.59 29.91 -9.97
N ARG A 236 -23.49 29.89 -8.97
CA ARG A 236 -23.09 29.88 -7.56
C ARG A 236 -22.30 28.63 -7.19
N PHE A 237 -22.69 27.46 -7.67
CA PHE A 237 -21.93 26.22 -7.44
C PHE A 237 -20.54 26.28 -8.08
N GLU A 238 -20.42 26.76 -9.31
CA GLU A 238 -19.12 26.94 -9.96
C GLU A 238 -18.24 27.97 -9.22
N GLU A 239 -18.81 29.08 -8.76
CA GLU A 239 -18.11 30.07 -7.94
C GLU A 239 -17.65 29.48 -6.61
N GLU A 240 -18.49 28.69 -5.93
CA GLU A 240 -18.12 27.96 -4.73
C GLU A 240 -16.98 26.96 -4.99
N GLU A 241 -17.00 26.24 -6.12
CA GLU A 241 -15.92 25.34 -6.50
C GLU A 241 -14.62 26.10 -6.80
N ARG A 242 -14.69 27.23 -7.52
CA ARG A 242 -13.54 28.12 -7.74
C ARG A 242 -13.00 28.62 -6.39
N ASN A 243 -13.86 29.04 -5.48
CA ASN A 243 -13.48 29.46 -4.13
C ASN A 243 -12.85 28.30 -3.31
N ARG A 244 -13.36 27.07 -3.42
CA ARG A 244 -12.75 25.88 -2.80
C ARG A 244 -11.36 25.59 -3.38
N ILE A 245 -11.19 25.73 -4.69
CA ILE A 245 -9.89 25.56 -5.35
C ILE A 245 -8.93 26.66 -4.90
N GLU A 246 -9.36 27.92 -4.86
CA GLU A 246 -8.54 29.04 -4.39
C GLU A 246 -8.14 28.89 -2.93
N THR A 247 -9.08 28.51 -2.05
CA THR A 247 -8.76 28.28 -0.63
C THR A 247 -7.78 27.13 -0.46
N ARG A 248 -7.88 26.05 -1.25
CA ARG A 248 -6.87 24.97 -1.28
C ARG A 248 -5.50 25.50 -1.73
N LYS A 249 -5.45 26.31 -2.80
CA LYS A 249 -4.20 26.94 -3.28
C LYS A 249 -3.58 27.85 -2.21
N ARG A 250 -4.39 28.71 -1.59
CA ARG A 250 -3.93 29.62 -0.51
C ARG A 250 -3.40 28.84 0.69
N LYS A 251 -4.08 27.76 1.10
CA LYS A 251 -3.62 26.85 2.16
C LYS A 251 -2.29 26.21 1.80
N PHE A 252 -2.17 25.65 0.59
CA PHE A 252 -0.91 25.06 0.12
C PHE A 252 0.27 26.04 0.17
N PHE A 253 0.09 27.27 -0.31
CA PHE A 253 1.14 28.28 -0.24
C PHE A 253 1.45 28.72 1.19
N ALA A 254 0.43 28.81 2.05
CA ALA A 254 0.65 29.10 3.47
C ALA A 254 1.46 28.00 4.16
N ASP A 255 1.15 26.73 3.89
CA ASP A 255 1.85 25.57 4.42
C ASP A 255 3.31 25.54 3.92
N LEU A 256 3.53 25.81 2.64
CA LEU A 256 4.88 25.89 2.06
C LEU A 256 5.72 27.00 2.72
N LEU A 257 5.14 28.19 2.91
CA LEU A 257 5.83 29.30 3.57
C LEU A 257 6.08 29.01 5.06
N ASN A 258 5.16 28.34 5.73
CA ASN A 258 5.34 27.93 7.12
C ASN A 258 6.44 26.87 7.24
N ALA A 259 6.49 25.88 6.35
CA ALA A 259 7.56 24.88 6.31
C ALA A 259 8.94 25.53 6.08
N ALA A 260 9.03 26.53 5.18
CA ALA A 260 10.27 27.27 4.95
C ALA A 260 10.74 28.03 6.21
N ARG A 261 9.81 28.69 6.93
CA ARG A 261 10.13 29.37 8.20
C ARG A 261 10.57 28.37 9.28
N GLU A 262 9.89 27.23 9.38
CA GLU A 262 10.23 26.19 10.34
C GLU A 262 11.62 25.61 10.06
N LEU A 263 11.95 25.33 8.80
CA LEU A 263 13.28 24.87 8.41
C LEU A 263 14.36 25.89 8.80
N GLN A 264 14.11 27.18 8.57
CA GLN A 264 15.03 28.25 8.96
C GLN A 264 15.26 28.28 10.47
N LEU A 265 14.20 28.13 11.27
CA LEU A 265 14.30 28.04 12.73
C LEU A 265 15.06 26.78 13.18
N GLN A 266 14.83 25.64 12.52
CA GLN A 266 15.55 24.39 12.80
C GLN A 266 17.05 24.51 12.52
N VAL A 267 17.43 25.14 11.39
CA VAL A 267 18.84 25.41 11.05
C VAL A 267 19.49 26.31 12.11
N GLN A 268 18.83 27.40 12.50
CA GLN A 268 19.34 28.28 13.56
C GLN A 268 19.48 27.54 14.91
N ALA A 269 18.51 26.70 15.27
CA ALA A 269 18.57 25.90 16.49
C ALA A 269 19.73 24.88 16.44
N ALA A 270 19.94 24.24 15.29
CA ALA A 270 21.07 23.32 15.09
C ALA A 270 22.42 24.04 15.20
N GLN A 271 22.55 25.23 14.61
CA GLN A 271 23.75 26.06 14.73
C GLN A 271 24.02 26.46 16.18
N LYS A 272 22.98 26.86 16.94
CA LYS A 272 23.10 27.18 18.37
C LYS A 272 23.58 25.97 19.18
N ARG A 273 23.02 24.78 18.96
CA ARG A 273 23.47 23.54 19.61
C ARG A 273 24.92 23.20 19.28
N ARG A 274 25.33 23.36 18.02
CA ARG A 274 26.73 23.16 17.59
C ARG A 274 27.67 24.13 18.30
N LYS A 275 27.30 25.42 18.35
CA LYS A 275 28.09 26.44 19.05
C LYS A 275 28.22 26.12 20.54
N GLN A 276 27.11 25.78 21.22
CA GLN A 276 27.12 25.41 22.63
C GLN A 276 28.06 24.23 22.93
N ARG A 277 28.10 23.22 22.06
CA ARG A 277 29.05 22.10 22.20
C ARG A 277 30.49 22.57 22.03
N ASN A 278 30.78 23.37 21.02
CA ASN A 278 32.13 23.91 20.78
C ASN A 278 32.60 24.77 21.96
N ASP A 279 31.75 25.66 22.46
CA ASP A 279 32.04 26.50 23.63
C ASP A 279 32.29 25.63 24.87
N GLY A 280 31.52 24.54 25.03
CA GLY A 280 31.73 23.56 26.10
C GLY A 280 33.09 22.87 26.03
N VAL A 281 33.54 22.49 24.83
CA VAL A 281 34.86 21.88 24.57
C VAL A 281 35.98 22.89 24.84
N GLN A 282 35.86 24.13 24.34
CA GLN A 282 36.83 25.19 24.60
C GLN A 282 36.96 25.50 26.09
N ALA A 283 35.82 25.61 26.80
CA ALA A 283 35.80 25.80 28.24
C ALA A 283 36.42 24.62 29.00
N TRP A 284 36.23 23.39 28.51
CA TRP A 284 36.88 22.20 29.08
C TRP A 284 38.41 22.26 28.92
N HIS A 285 38.92 22.60 27.72
CA HIS A 285 40.36 22.78 27.51
C HIS A 285 40.93 23.93 28.36
N GLY A 286 40.19 25.03 28.51
CA GLY A 286 40.57 26.13 29.41
C GLY A 286 40.70 25.67 30.86
N ARG A 287 39.71 24.93 31.37
CA ARG A 287 39.77 24.33 32.72
C ARG A 287 40.91 23.32 32.86
N LEU A 288 41.19 22.53 31.82
CA LEU A 288 42.29 21.56 31.82
C LEU A 288 43.65 22.25 31.97
N ARG A 289 43.91 23.32 31.20
CA ARG A 289 45.13 24.15 31.33
C ARG A 289 45.24 24.77 32.73
N GLN A 290 44.13 25.25 33.29
CA GLN A 290 44.11 25.78 34.66
C GLN A 290 44.42 24.72 35.71
N ARG A 291 43.96 23.47 35.54
CA ARG A 291 44.32 22.37 36.45
C ARG A 291 45.82 22.04 36.37
N ALA A 292 46.38 21.97 35.16
CA ALA A 292 47.82 21.72 34.96
C ALA A 292 48.68 22.80 35.65
N THR A 293 48.38 24.08 35.40
CA THR A 293 49.09 25.21 36.03
C THR A 293 48.94 25.25 37.55
N ARG A 294 47.79 24.83 38.12
CA ARG A 294 47.64 24.68 39.57
C ARG A 294 48.47 23.53 40.13
N ALA A 295 48.49 22.38 39.46
CA ALA A 295 49.31 21.25 39.87
C ALA A 295 50.81 21.60 39.86
N GLU A 296 51.28 22.33 38.84
CA GLU A 296 52.66 22.85 38.79
C GLU A 296 52.96 23.83 39.93
N LYS A 297 52.03 24.74 40.26
CA LYS A 297 52.18 25.65 41.40
C LYS A 297 52.27 24.91 42.73
N LEU A 298 51.46 23.88 42.93
CA LEU A 298 51.52 23.04 44.14
C LEU A 298 52.85 22.28 44.23
N ARG A 299 53.36 21.76 43.11
CA ARG A 299 54.71 21.16 43.03
C ARG A 299 55.80 22.15 43.44
N PHE A 300 55.74 23.37 42.91
CA PHE A 300 56.70 24.42 43.25
C PHE A 300 56.57 24.86 44.72
N GLN A 301 55.36 24.90 45.26
CA GLN A 301 55.12 25.27 46.66
C GLN A 301 55.66 24.21 47.64
N ALA A 302 55.49 22.93 47.35
CA ALA A 302 56.05 21.84 48.16
C ALA A 302 57.59 21.91 48.19
N LEU A 303 58.22 22.16 47.04
CA LEU A 303 59.66 22.39 46.95
C LEU A 303 60.10 23.63 47.75
N LYS A 304 59.33 24.72 47.68
CA LYS A 304 59.66 25.96 48.38
C LYS A 304 59.46 25.88 49.90
N ALA A 305 58.59 24.98 50.37
CA ALA A 305 58.35 24.73 51.79
C ALA A 305 59.24 23.63 52.38
N ASP A 306 60.20 23.09 51.60
CA ASP A 306 61.06 21.94 51.95
C ASP A 306 60.29 20.68 52.39
N ASP A 307 59.05 20.50 51.92
CA ASP A 307 58.22 19.33 52.24
C ASP A 307 58.55 18.17 51.27
N GLN A 308 59.60 17.42 51.65
CA GLN A 308 60.15 16.35 50.83
C GLN A 308 59.15 15.20 50.58
N GLU A 309 58.30 14.88 51.55
CA GLU A 309 57.33 13.78 51.43
C GLU A 309 56.24 14.10 50.41
N ALA A 310 55.72 15.33 50.43
CA ALA A 310 54.71 15.78 49.46
C ALA A 310 55.26 15.84 48.03
N TYR A 311 56.51 16.28 47.86
CA TYR A 311 57.16 16.30 46.55
C TYR A 311 57.39 14.89 45.99
N MET A 312 57.88 13.96 46.82
CA MET A 312 58.12 12.57 46.40
C MET A 312 56.82 11.87 45.97
N LYS A 313 55.70 12.11 46.67
CA LYS A 313 54.38 11.60 46.26
C LYS A 313 53.95 12.14 44.89
N MET A 314 54.06 13.45 44.65
CA MET A 314 53.72 14.03 43.34
C MET A 314 54.62 13.52 42.19
N VAL A 315 55.87 13.15 42.49
CA VAL A 315 56.78 12.52 41.52
C VAL A 315 56.37 11.08 41.24
N GLU A 316 56.06 10.30 42.28
CA GLU A 316 55.57 8.92 42.13
C GLU A 316 54.25 8.87 41.33
N GLU A 317 53.32 9.78 41.61
CA GLU A 317 52.09 9.97 40.84
C GLU A 317 52.40 10.24 39.36
N SER A 318 53.33 11.14 39.05
CA SER A 318 53.73 11.42 37.66
C SER A 318 54.38 10.22 36.95
N LYS A 319 55.14 9.40 37.68
CA LYS A 319 55.72 8.14 37.15
C LYS A 319 54.63 7.13 36.86
N ASN A 320 53.69 6.97 37.78
CA ASN A 320 52.54 6.07 37.63
C ASN A 320 51.65 6.51 36.46
N GLU A 321 51.37 7.81 36.30
CA GLU A 321 50.67 8.37 35.13
C GLU A 321 51.41 8.10 33.82
N ARG A 322 52.74 8.23 33.79
CA ARG A 322 53.53 7.91 32.60
C ARG A 322 53.47 6.42 32.27
N LEU A 323 53.55 5.54 33.28
CA LEU A 323 53.44 4.10 33.11
C LEU A 323 52.06 3.72 32.57
N THR A 324 50.98 4.29 33.12
CA THR A 324 49.61 4.03 32.61
C THR A 324 49.42 4.55 31.20
N MET A 325 49.96 5.73 30.84
CA MET A 325 49.96 6.20 29.45
C MET A 325 50.73 5.27 28.51
N LEU A 326 51.89 4.77 28.93
CA LEU A 326 52.68 3.83 28.14
C LEU A 326 51.90 2.54 27.93
N LEU A 327 51.36 1.94 28.99
CA LEU A 327 50.52 0.74 28.91
C LEU A 327 49.29 0.95 28.03
N GLY A 328 48.63 2.10 28.12
CA GLY A 328 47.52 2.48 27.24
C GLY A 328 47.93 2.54 25.77
N LYS A 329 49.06 3.20 25.46
CA LYS A 329 49.61 3.22 24.09
C LYS A 329 49.98 1.82 23.60
N THR A 330 50.55 0.97 24.45
CA THR A 330 50.86 -0.42 24.09
C THR A 330 49.58 -1.19 23.78
N ASN A 331 48.52 -1.00 24.59
CA ASN A 331 47.24 -1.63 24.35
C ASN A 331 46.60 -1.14 23.04
N ASP A 332 46.66 0.16 22.74
CA ASP A 332 46.22 0.70 21.45
C ASP A 332 46.99 0.10 20.27
N LEU A 333 48.30 -0.08 20.41
CA LEU A 333 49.12 -0.75 19.39
C LEU A 333 48.73 -2.22 19.22
N LEU A 334 48.48 -2.94 20.33
CA LEU A 334 48.01 -4.32 20.30
C LEU A 334 46.64 -4.45 19.64
N VAL A 335 45.71 -3.53 19.91
CA VAL A 335 44.39 -3.48 19.25
C VAL A 335 44.53 -3.20 17.76
N ARG A 336 45.39 -2.25 17.36
CA ARG A 336 45.65 -1.96 15.94
C ARG A 336 46.30 -3.15 15.22
N LEU A 337 47.25 -3.82 15.86
CA LEU A 337 47.86 -5.07 15.37
C LEU A 337 46.82 -6.17 15.25
N GLY A 338 45.98 -6.39 16.26
CA GLY A 338 44.90 -7.37 16.22
C GLY A 338 43.91 -7.09 15.08
N ALA A 339 43.54 -5.82 14.88
CA ALA A 339 42.68 -5.42 13.76
C ALA A 339 43.37 -5.59 12.40
N ALA A 340 44.69 -5.38 12.30
CA ALA A 340 45.44 -5.61 11.07
C ALA A 340 45.53 -7.12 10.73
N VAL A 341 45.83 -7.95 11.73
CA VAL A 341 45.87 -9.42 11.59
C VAL A 341 44.49 -9.99 11.26
N GLN A 342 43.43 -9.44 11.84
CA GLN A 342 42.06 -9.86 11.50
C GLN A 342 41.75 -9.56 10.02
N ARG A 343 42.08 -8.36 9.54
CA ARG A 343 41.92 -8.01 8.12
C ARG A 343 42.74 -8.92 7.19
N GLU A 344 43.94 -9.34 7.60
CA GLU A 344 44.78 -10.28 6.84
C GLU A 344 44.17 -11.68 6.81
N LYS A 345 43.63 -12.16 7.95
CA LYS A 345 42.92 -13.44 8.03
C LYS A 345 41.64 -13.44 7.20
N ASP A 346 40.86 -12.37 7.26
CA ASP A 346 39.64 -12.23 6.46
C ASP A 346 39.99 -12.26 4.97
N ALA A 347 41.02 -11.52 4.54
CA ALA A 347 41.50 -11.54 3.14
C ALA A 347 42.08 -12.91 2.69
N ALA A 348 42.71 -13.67 3.58
CA ALA A 348 43.21 -15.01 3.30
C ALA A 348 42.07 -16.06 3.30
N HIS A 349 41.05 -15.89 4.14
CA HIS A 349 39.86 -16.75 4.16
C HIS A 349 39.04 -16.55 2.88
N ASP A 350 38.94 -15.32 2.37
CA ASP A 350 38.30 -15.02 1.07
C ASP A 350 39.04 -15.67 -0.12
N SER A 351 40.30 -16.08 0.04
CA SER A 351 41.08 -16.77 -1.01
C SER A 351 41.00 -18.30 -0.97
N ILE A 352 40.36 -18.89 0.06
CA ILE A 352 40.25 -20.34 0.26
C ILE A 352 38.75 -20.75 0.40
N GLU A 353 37.83 -20.02 -0.22
CA GLU A 353 36.52 -20.61 -0.54
C GLU A 353 36.64 -21.44 -1.83
N PRO A 354 36.38 -22.76 -1.79
CA PRO A 354 36.38 -23.59 -2.98
C PRO A 354 35.13 -23.32 -3.82
N LEU A 355 35.33 -22.65 -4.95
CA LEU A 355 34.73 -22.91 -6.26
C LEU A 355 33.41 -23.72 -6.24
N GLU A 356 32.28 -23.04 -6.39
CA GLU A 356 31.23 -23.45 -7.33
C GLU A 356 30.51 -22.24 -7.94
N GLY A 357 30.66 -22.11 -9.27
CA GLY A 357 29.62 -21.57 -10.16
C GLY A 357 29.59 -20.06 -10.42
N SER A 358 30.39 -19.58 -11.39
CA SER A 358 29.91 -19.08 -12.69
C SER A 358 30.92 -18.12 -13.35
N ASP A 359 31.34 -18.47 -14.56
CA ASP A 359 32.15 -17.67 -15.49
C ASP A 359 31.41 -16.41 -16.00
N THR A 360 32.19 -15.46 -16.56
CA THR A 360 31.89 -14.12 -17.16
C THR A 360 32.11 -12.94 -16.18
N ASP A 361 33.03 -11.98 -16.35
CA ASP A 361 33.87 -11.54 -17.46
C ASP A 361 35.23 -11.02 -16.94
N LEU A 362 36.29 -11.21 -17.75
CA LEU A 362 37.65 -10.78 -17.47
C LEU A 362 37.94 -9.33 -17.93
N ALA A 363 38.77 -8.68 -17.12
CA ALA A 363 39.76 -7.64 -17.44
C ALA A 363 39.32 -6.16 -17.40
N GLU A 364 39.68 -5.49 -16.30
CA GLU A 364 40.69 -4.41 -16.37
C GLU A 364 41.54 -4.38 -15.08
N LEU A 365 42.83 -4.15 -15.27
CA LEU A 365 43.94 -4.46 -14.38
C LEU A 365 44.25 -3.34 -13.37
N SER A 366 44.70 -3.78 -12.19
CA SER A 366 45.90 -3.34 -11.43
C SER A 366 46.26 -1.83 -11.49
N GLY A 367 46.35 -1.08 -10.41
CA GLY A 367 47.08 -1.41 -9.19
C GLY A 367 48.09 -0.27 -8.94
N SER A 368 48.04 0.37 -7.77
CA SER A 368 49.17 1.17 -7.30
C SER A 368 49.14 1.31 -5.78
N ARG A 369 50.34 1.24 -5.23
CA ARG A 369 50.73 1.03 -3.85
C ARG A 369 50.52 2.28 -3.00
N THR A 370 50.29 2.01 -1.72
CA THR A 370 50.60 2.84 -0.56
C THR A 370 51.94 3.55 -0.66
N ASP A 371 52.02 4.82 -0.26
CA ASP A 371 53.09 5.35 0.59
C ASP A 371 52.64 6.60 1.38
N THR A 372 53.35 6.82 2.48
CA THR A 372 52.97 7.44 3.76
C THR A 372 53.25 8.96 3.80
N PRO A 373 52.61 9.79 4.67
CA PRO A 373 52.68 11.25 4.58
C PRO A 373 53.90 11.85 5.27
N ALA A 374 54.62 12.72 4.56
CA ALA A 374 55.69 13.54 5.10
C ALA A 374 55.17 14.91 5.57
N GLN A 375 55.67 15.32 6.73
CA GLN A 375 55.44 16.58 7.42
C GLN A 375 56.21 17.74 6.76
N SER A 376 55.57 18.91 6.65
CA SER A 376 56.23 20.23 6.80
C SER A 376 55.18 21.32 7.08
N LEU A 377 55.35 22.00 8.22
CA LEU A 377 54.75 23.28 8.68
C LEU A 377 55.43 24.48 7.95
N PRO A 378 55.11 25.76 8.27
CA PRO A 378 53.89 26.56 7.98
C PRO A 378 54.25 27.94 7.33
N GLU A 379 53.28 28.87 7.28
CA GLU A 379 53.37 30.30 6.88
C GLU A 379 53.36 30.51 5.35
N GLU A 380 52.54 31.36 4.74
CA GLU A 380 52.35 32.81 4.97
C GLU A 380 50.91 33.28 4.67
N ASP A 381 50.54 34.37 5.34
CA ASP A 381 49.31 35.14 5.19
C ASP A 381 49.21 35.80 3.80
N GLU A 382 48.03 35.75 3.15
CA GLU A 382 47.54 36.88 2.34
C GLU A 382 46.01 36.98 2.44
N GLU A 383 45.60 37.99 3.21
CA GLU A 383 44.27 38.56 3.32
C GLU A 383 44.02 39.41 2.06
N ILE A 384 43.12 38.97 1.17
CA ILE A 384 42.66 39.78 0.03
C ILE A 384 41.32 40.39 0.39
N ASP A 385 41.42 41.69 0.62
CA ASP A 385 40.41 42.72 0.80
C ASP A 385 39.71 42.99 -0.54
N ASP A 386 38.38 43.02 -0.57
CA ASP A 386 37.61 43.55 -1.70
C ASP A 386 36.31 44.22 -1.17
N GLU A 387 36.45 45.50 -0.88
CA GLU A 387 35.37 46.48 -0.73
C GLU A 387 35.05 47.10 -2.10
N PRO A 388 33.77 47.44 -2.36
CA PRO A 388 33.53 48.68 -3.10
C PRO A 388 32.58 49.62 -2.34
N ASP A 389 33.18 50.71 -1.87
CA ASP A 389 32.57 51.94 -1.40
C ASP A 389 32.09 52.73 -2.64
N ASP A 390 30.79 53.02 -2.76
CA ASP A 390 30.37 54.19 -3.53
C ASP A 390 29.22 54.94 -2.85
N LYS A 391 29.50 56.22 -2.59
CA LYS A 391 28.73 57.15 -1.79
C LYS A 391 27.85 58.00 -2.70
N VAL A 392 26.55 58.05 -2.43
CA VAL A 392 25.75 59.25 -2.75
C VAL A 392 24.88 59.62 -1.56
N LYS A 393 25.25 60.74 -0.91
CA LYS A 393 24.47 61.48 0.08
C LYS A 393 23.51 62.43 -0.61
N THR A 394 22.23 62.35 -0.29
CA THR A 394 21.25 63.46 -0.21
C THR A 394 20.10 62.92 0.63
N GLY A 395 19.53 63.52 1.66
CA GLY A 395 19.54 64.87 2.19
C GLY A 395 18.32 64.89 3.12
N ASP A 396 18.55 65.27 4.36
CA ASP A 396 17.56 65.45 5.43
C ASP A 396 16.51 66.49 5.05
N LEU A 397 15.21 66.15 5.06
CA LEU A 397 14.11 67.11 5.22
C LEU A 397 12.90 66.43 5.89
N LEU A 398 12.70 66.81 7.15
CA LEU A 398 11.45 66.81 7.86
C LEU A 398 10.36 67.53 7.03
N GLU A 399 9.20 66.89 6.84
CA GLU A 399 7.92 67.61 6.91
C GLU A 399 6.77 66.63 7.15
N GLY A 400 6.26 66.65 8.39
CA GLY A 400 4.92 66.18 8.66
C GLY A 400 3.93 67.29 8.31
N GLN A 401 2.91 67.00 7.50
CA GLN A 401 1.65 67.73 7.53
C GLN A 401 0.51 66.89 6.94
N ARG A 402 -0.40 66.52 7.85
CA ARG A 402 -1.87 66.47 7.71
C ARG A 402 -2.45 66.29 6.30
N LYS A 403 -3.20 65.20 6.13
CA LYS A 403 -4.66 65.23 5.96
C LYS A 403 -5.27 63.89 6.32
#